data_AF-A0A1Q9N391-F1
#
_entry.id   AF-A0A1Q9N391-F1
#
_cell.length_a   1.000
_cell.length_b   1.000
_cell.length_c   1.000
_cell.angle_alpha   90.00
_cell.angle_beta   90.00
_cell.angle_gamma   90.00
#
_symmetry.space_group_name_H-M   'P 1'
#
loop_
_entity.id
_entity.type
_entity.pdbx_description
1 polymer ?
#
loop_
_entity_poly.entity_id
_entity_poly.type
_entity_poly.pdbx_seq_one_letter_code
_entity_poly.pdbx_strand_id
1 'polypeptide(L)'
;MLPEELSAFVENIDNNKFFLNFFNKPHCYLTIKEKWKLMCLLLTLFGAIYDKKNDEIYLHWGVKDKNHFKYIQTIINAILGTNVKGEYNNQNCSWKIIF
;
A
#
# COMPACT_ATOMS: atom_id res chain seq x y z
N MET A 1 0.31 -10.13 9.49
CA MET A 1 -0.20 -9.02 10.30
C MET A 1 -1.70 -9.15 10.27
N LEU A 2 -2.36 -9.18 11.41
CA LEU A 2 -3.82 -9.28 11.47
C LEU A 2 -4.45 -7.93 11.08
N PRO A 3 -5.67 -7.92 10.53
CA PRO A 3 -6.36 -6.68 10.15
C PRO A 3 -6.46 -5.65 11.29
N GLU A 4 -6.62 -6.09 12.54
CA GLU A 4 -6.67 -5.19 13.70
C GLU A 4 -5.32 -4.49 13.95
N GLU A 5 -4.20 -5.19 13.73
CA GLU A 5 -2.86 -4.61 13.87
C GLU A 5 -2.60 -3.54 12.80
N LEU A 6 -3.21 -3.71 11.63
CA LEU A 6 -3.10 -2.79 10.48
C LEU A 6 -3.88 -1.50 10.75
N SER A 7 -5.08 -1.61 11.33
CA SER A 7 -5.90 -0.47 11.76
C SER A 7 -5.19 0.37 12.84
N ALA A 8 -4.64 -0.28 13.86
CA ALA A 8 -3.90 0.39 14.93
C ALA A 8 -2.61 1.06 14.44
N PHE A 9 -2.00 0.53 13.37
CA PHE A 9 -0.84 1.14 12.71
C PHE A 9 -1.22 2.43 11.96
N VAL A 10 -2.35 2.43 11.26
CA VAL A 10 -2.85 3.61 10.53
C VAL A 10 -3.23 4.75 11.47
N GLU A 11 -3.84 4.44 12.62
CA GLU A 11 -4.19 5.45 13.65
C GLU A 11 -2.96 6.11 14.31
N ASN A 12 -1.77 5.50 14.22
CA ASN A 12 -0.55 5.97 14.88
C ASN A 12 0.48 6.60 13.92
N ILE A 13 0.09 6.95 12.68
CA ILE A 13 0.99 7.51 11.65
C ILE A 13 1.64 8.85 12.09
N ASP A 14 1.06 9.59 13.03
CA ASP A 14 1.61 10.88 13.49
C ASP A 14 2.94 10.77 14.27
N ASN A 15 3.36 9.58 14.69
CA ASN A 15 4.65 9.37 15.36
C ASN A 15 5.83 9.28 14.37
N ASN A 16 6.21 10.44 13.82
CA ASN A 16 7.24 10.67 12.79
C ASN A 16 8.62 9.99 13.00
N LYS A 17 9.05 9.74 14.25
CA LYS A 17 10.37 9.13 14.53
C LYS A 17 10.52 7.68 14.06
N PHE A 18 9.42 6.92 14.03
CA PHE A 18 9.46 5.54 13.57
C PHE A 18 9.77 5.44 12.07
N PHE A 19 9.28 6.39 11.27
CA PHE A 19 9.37 6.40 9.81
C PHE A 19 10.76 6.76 9.27
N LEU A 20 11.43 7.72 9.90
CA LEU A 20 12.81 8.10 9.54
C LEU A 20 13.77 6.90 9.59
N ASN A 21 13.55 5.96 10.52
CA ASN A 21 14.38 4.77 10.64
C ASN A 21 14.22 3.78 9.47
N PHE A 22 13.10 3.80 8.73
CA PHE A 22 12.93 2.98 7.54
C PHE A 22 13.71 3.51 6.35
N PHE A 23 13.73 4.83 6.18
CA PHE A 23 14.45 5.48 5.08
C PHE A 23 15.97 5.48 5.30
N ASN A 24 16.42 5.33 6.54
CA ASN A 24 17.85 5.23 6.89
C ASN A 24 18.43 3.81 6.74
N LYS A 25 17.59 2.78 6.50
CA LYS A 25 18.04 1.41 6.27
C LYS A 25 17.96 1.07 4.77
N PRO A 26 19.02 0.48 4.17
CA PRO A 26 18.91 -0.04 2.81
C PRO A 26 17.80 -1.11 2.71
N HIS A 27 17.05 -1.12 1.60
CA HIS A 27 15.87 -2.00 1.42
C HIS A 27 16.14 -3.50 1.64
N CYS A 28 17.37 -3.97 1.42
CA CYS A 28 17.77 -5.35 1.65
C CYS A 28 17.80 -5.75 3.14
N TYR A 29 17.86 -4.78 4.05
CA TYR A 29 17.88 -5.01 5.51
C TYR A 29 16.50 -4.83 6.16
N LEU A 30 15.46 -4.54 5.38
CA LEU A 30 14.09 -4.50 5.89
C LEU A 30 13.57 -5.92 6.06
N THR A 31 13.12 -6.22 7.28
CA THR A 31 12.36 -7.42 7.57
C THR A 31 11.04 -7.44 6.78
N ILE A 32 10.46 -8.63 6.59
CA ILE A 32 9.15 -8.77 5.93
C ILE A 32 8.07 -7.93 6.62
N LYS A 33 8.06 -7.88 7.96
CA LYS A 33 7.12 -7.06 8.73
C LYS A 33 7.32 -5.56 8.44
N GLU A 34 8.56 -5.11 8.34
CA GLU A 34 8.91 -3.72 7.99
C GLU A 34 8.47 -3.36 6.56
N LYS A 35 8.67 -4.27 5.59
CA LYS A 35 8.22 -4.09 4.20
C LYS A 35 6.70 -3.94 4.09
N TRP A 36 5.95 -4.80 4.78
CA TRP A 36 4.49 -4.70 4.82
C TRP A 36 4.01 -3.40 5.48
N LYS A 37 4.66 -2.93 6.56
CA LYS A 37 4.33 -1.62 7.17
C LYS A 37 4.54 -0.47 6.20
N LEU A 38 5.66 -0.45 5.49
CA LEU A 38 5.96 0.53 4.43
C LEU A 38 4.91 0.52 3.33
N MET A 39 4.49 -0.67 2.89
CA MET A 39 3.42 -0.83 1.92
C MET A 39 2.09 -0.28 2.45
N CYS A 40 1.71 -0.60 3.69
CA CYS A 40 0.46 -0.13 4.29
C CYS A 40 0.45 1.40 4.38
N LEU A 41 1.58 2.00 4.79
CA LEU A 41 1.73 3.45 4.82
C LEU A 41 1.53 4.06 3.42
N LEU A 42 2.23 3.52 2.42
CA LEU A 42 2.12 3.97 1.03
C LEU A 42 0.66 3.93 0.58
N LEU A 43 0.00 2.77 0.73
CA LEU A 43 -1.39 2.61 0.32
C LEU A 43 -2.34 3.56 1.06
N THR A 44 -2.13 3.78 2.36
CA THR A 44 -2.91 4.74 3.15
C THR A 44 -2.76 6.16 2.61
N LEU A 45 -1.53 6.60 2.29
CA LEU A 45 -1.27 7.92 1.72
C LEU A 45 -1.94 8.14 0.35
N PHE A 46 -2.13 7.05 -0.41
CA PHE A 46 -2.83 7.07 -1.68
C PHE A 46 -4.35 6.82 -1.57
N GLY A 47 -4.88 6.83 -0.35
CA GLY A 47 -6.32 6.66 -0.09
C GLY A 47 -6.83 5.25 -0.39
N ALA A 48 -5.98 4.23 -0.20
CA ALA A 48 -6.40 2.86 -0.39
C ALA A 48 -7.40 2.42 0.68
N ILE A 49 -8.39 1.65 0.27
CA ILE A 49 -9.40 1.05 1.14
C ILE A 49 -9.26 -0.46 1.05
N TYR A 50 -9.29 -1.13 2.20
CA TYR A 50 -9.32 -2.58 2.28
C TYR A 50 -10.77 -3.06 2.46
N ASP A 51 -11.26 -3.82 1.49
CA ASP A 51 -12.53 -4.52 1.56
C ASP A 51 -12.33 -5.87 2.26
N LYS A 52 -12.63 -5.90 3.55
CA LYS A 52 -12.53 -7.11 4.39
C LYS A 52 -13.42 -8.25 3.92
N LYS A 53 -14.54 -7.97 3.21
CA LYS A 53 -15.48 -9.02 2.79
C LYS A 53 -14.90 -9.86 1.66
N ASN A 54 -14.21 -9.21 0.73
CA ASN A 54 -13.64 -9.87 -0.45
C ASN A 54 -12.12 -10.08 -0.34
N ASP A 55 -11.49 -9.60 0.73
CA ASP A 55 -10.03 -9.61 0.94
C ASP A 55 -9.28 -8.86 -0.17
N GLU A 56 -9.78 -7.66 -0.52
CA GLU A 56 -9.33 -6.89 -1.67
C GLU A 56 -8.88 -5.49 -1.27
N ILE A 57 -7.87 -4.96 -1.95
CA ILE A 57 -7.41 -3.58 -1.75
C ILE A 57 -7.76 -2.73 -2.98
N TYR A 58 -8.37 -1.58 -2.73
CA TYR A 58 -8.84 -0.64 -3.74
C TYR A 58 -8.21 0.73 -3.57
N LEU A 59 -7.83 1.37 -4.68
CA LEU A 59 -7.49 2.79 -4.73
C LEU A 59 -8.64 3.54 -5.40
N HIS A 60 -9.37 4.36 -4.65
CA HIS A 60 -10.47 5.17 -5.16
C HIS A 60 -9.95 6.46 -5.79
N TRP A 61 -9.40 6.31 -6.99
CA TRP A 61 -8.99 7.45 -7.79
C TRP A 61 -10.06 7.68 -8.83
N GLY A 62 -10.82 8.76 -8.69
CA GLY A 62 -11.92 9.14 -9.58
C GLY A 62 -11.55 9.30 -11.07
N VAL A 63 -10.28 9.09 -11.42
CA VAL A 63 -9.75 9.12 -12.78
C VAL A 63 -8.97 7.83 -13.05
N LYS A 64 -9.21 7.26 -14.23
CA LYS A 64 -8.45 6.13 -14.76
C LYS A 64 -7.05 6.56 -15.23
N ASP A 65 -6.16 6.86 -14.29
CA ASP A 65 -4.76 7.18 -14.59
C ASP A 65 -3.86 5.94 -14.51
N LYS A 66 -3.60 5.33 -15.67
CA LYS A 66 -2.72 4.16 -15.79
C LYS A 66 -1.27 4.47 -15.43
N ASN A 67 -0.79 5.68 -15.71
CA ASN A 67 0.60 6.05 -15.48
C ASN A 67 0.86 6.23 -13.98
N HIS A 68 -0.07 6.90 -13.30
CA HIS A 68 -0.02 7.04 -11.85
C HIS A 68 -0.13 5.68 -11.17
N PHE A 69 -1.02 4.80 -11.65
CA PHE A 69 -1.11 3.45 -11.11
C PHE A 69 0.19 2.67 -11.30
N LYS A 70 0.80 2.76 -12.49
CA LYS A 70 2.08 2.11 -12.79
C LYS A 70 3.20 2.58 -11.87
N TYR A 71 3.21 3.86 -11.49
CA TYR A 71 4.18 4.39 -10.52
C TYR A 71 4.04 3.72 -9.16
N ILE A 72 2.81 3.62 -8.63
CA ILE A 72 2.56 2.91 -7.37
C ILE A 72 2.91 1.43 -7.48
N GLN A 73 2.51 0.79 -8.57
CA GLN A 73 2.83 -0.61 -8.83
C GLN A 73 4.35 -0.84 -8.77
N THR A 74 5.16 0.03 -9.37
CA THR A 74 6.63 -0.03 -9.28
C THR A 74 7.12 0.10 -7.83
N ILE A 75 6.55 1.00 -7.04
CA ILE A 75 6.95 1.18 -5.63
C ILE A 75 6.58 -0.05 -4.81
N ILE A 76 5.35 -0.58 -4.94
CA ILE A 76 4.92 -1.77 -4.19
C ILE A 76 5.81 -2.97 -4.55
N ASN A 77 6.09 -3.16 -5.85
CA ASN A 77 6.97 -4.22 -6.32
C ASN A 77 8.39 -4.07 -5.75
N ALA A 78 8.91 -2.85 -5.65
CA ALA A 78 10.23 -2.59 -5.05
C ALA A 78 10.26 -2.89 -3.54
N ILE A 79 9.17 -2.58 -2.82
CA ILE A 79 9.08 -2.82 -1.37
C ILE A 79 8.96 -4.32 -1.07
N LEU A 80 8.00 -4.99 -1.73
CA LEU A 80 7.64 -6.37 -1.42
C LEU A 80 8.41 -7.41 -2.23
N GLY A 81 9.02 -7.02 -3.35
CA GLY A 81 9.63 -7.97 -4.29
C GLY A 81 8.59 -8.81 -5.05
N THR A 82 7.37 -8.29 -5.20
CA THR A 82 6.26 -8.97 -5.89
C THR A 82 6.02 -8.39 -7.29
N ASN A 83 5.08 -8.98 -8.04
CA ASN A 83 4.64 -8.45 -9.33
C ASN A 83 3.14 -8.11 -9.28
N VAL A 84 2.83 -7.04 -8.58
CA VAL A 84 1.48 -6.52 -8.42
C VAL A 84 0.89 -6.16 -9.78
N LYS A 85 -0.40 -6.44 -9.95
CA LYS A 85 -1.22 -6.02 -11.09
C LYS A 85 -2.35 -5.11 -10.62
N GLY A 86 -2.90 -4.34 -11.56
CA GLY A 86 -4.04 -3.46 -11.31
C GLY A 86 -5.17 -3.73 -12.27
N GLU A 87 -6.39 -3.75 -11.75
CA GLU A 87 -7.61 -3.79 -12.55
C GLU A 87 -8.47 -2.56 -12.24
N TYR A 88 -8.80 -1.76 -13.26
CA TYR A 88 -9.64 -0.60 -13.07
C TYR A 88 -11.12 -0.95 -13.24
N ASN A 89 -11.90 -0.71 -12.21
CA ASN A 89 -13.35 -0.79 -12.25
C ASN A 89 -13.94 0.58 -12.63
N ASN A 90 -14.56 0.66 -13.82
CA ASN A 90 -15.20 1.89 -14.29
C ASN A 90 -16.48 2.25 -13.50
N GLN A 91 -17.16 1.27 -12.90
CA GLN A 91 -18.42 1.52 -12.16
C GLN A 91 -18.14 2.26 -10.85
N ASN A 92 -17.09 1.84 -10.14
CA ASN A 92 -16.74 2.38 -8.83
C ASN A 92 -15.59 3.39 -8.88
N CYS A 93 -15.09 3.69 -10.09
CA CYS A 93 -13.92 4.52 -10.35
C CYS A 93 -12.75 4.17 -9.42
N SER A 94 -12.39 2.89 -9.41
CA SER A 94 -11.42 2.35 -8.45
C SER A 94 -10.44 1.40 -9.12
N TRP A 95 -9.19 1.45 -8.70
CA TRP A 95 -8.19 0.45 -9.06
C TRP A 95 -8.14 -0.64 -8.00
N LYS A 96 -8.44 -1.88 -8.38
CA LYS A 96 -8.18 -3.06 -7.56
C LYS A 96 -6.72 -3.46 -7.68
N ILE A 97 -6.05 -3.63 -6.55
CA ILE A 97 -4.67 -4.11 -6.45
C ILE A 97 -4.70 -5.63 -6.31
N ILE A 98 -3.90 -6.32 -7.12
CA ILE A 98 -3.79 -7.78 -7.15
C ILE A 98 -2.32 -8.14 -6.90
N PHE A 99 -2.03 -8.82 -5.79
CA PHE A 99 -0.66 -9.20 -5.38
C PHE A 99 -0.16 -10.47 -6.05
#